data_AF-A0A6J4QLM4-F1
#
_entry.id   AF-A0A6J4QLM4-F1
#
_cell.length_a   1.000
_cell.length_b   1.000
_cell.length_c   1.000
_cell.angle_alpha   90.00
_cell.angle_beta   90.00
_cell.angle_gamma   90.00
#
_symmetry.space_group_name_H-M   'P 1'
#
loop_
_entity.id
_entity.type
_entity.pdbx_description
1 polymer ?
#
loop_
_entity_poly.entity_id
_entity_poly.type
_entity_poly.pdbx_seq_one_letter_code
_entity_poly.pdbx_strand_id
1 'polypeptide(L)'
;MPVGRKELVGLGVLCVFALVLGTLAGCGGSDNEGEQGANEPTREPVEETTVETTPEDGVVVRVSGTPGTIYSGTYGTATGVQAVDDATVETGPTDYEVGAVGSEDDRLNVSFSKTQPGGESLAVEILVGGEAVARGETSAELGVATASWRAPEGALQEQTLPKEREK
;
A
#
# COMPACT_ATOMS: atom_id res chain seq x y z
N MET A 1 -29.55 -37.63 27.48
CA MET A 1 -28.24 -37.30 28.09
C MET A 1 -27.18 -38.17 27.42
N PRO A 2 -25.92 -37.73 27.20
CA PRO A 2 -25.24 -36.55 27.76
C PRO A 2 -24.84 -35.50 26.71
N VAL A 3 -24.55 -34.32 27.26
CA VAL A 3 -24.03 -33.11 26.61
C VAL A 3 -22.51 -33.18 26.68
N GLY A 4 -21.81 -33.01 25.55
CA GLY A 4 -20.35 -32.97 25.53
C GLY A 4 -19.82 -31.56 25.74
N ARG A 5 -19.53 -31.20 26.99
CA ARG A 5 -18.78 -30.00 27.39
C ARG A 5 -17.30 -30.39 27.54
N LYS A 6 -16.38 -29.71 26.85
CA LYS A 6 -14.93 -29.73 27.08
C LYS A 6 -14.45 -28.28 26.93
N GLU A 7 -14.39 -27.52 28.04
CA GLU A 7 -13.23 -27.34 28.93
C GLU A 7 -12.09 -26.56 28.24
N LEU A 8 -11.98 -25.28 28.62
CA LEU A 8 -10.87 -24.36 28.39
C LEU A 8 -9.67 -24.75 29.26
N VAL A 9 -8.53 -25.11 28.67
CA VAL A 9 -7.18 -25.14 29.27
C VAL A 9 -6.18 -25.05 28.09
N GLY A 10 -5.13 -24.24 28.05
CA GLY A 10 -4.54 -23.37 29.03
C GLY A 10 -3.51 -22.43 28.38
N LEU A 11 -3.25 -21.35 29.12
CA LEU A 11 -2.24 -20.32 28.93
C LEU A 11 -0.82 -20.96 28.86
N GLY A 12 -0.06 -20.69 27.80
CA GLY A 12 1.25 -21.30 27.56
C GLY A 12 2.35 -20.31 27.20
N VAL A 13 3.01 -19.79 28.25
CA VAL A 13 4.45 -19.48 28.32
C VAL A 13 4.98 -18.24 27.57
N LEU A 14 5.16 -17.22 28.40
CA LEU A 14 6.17 -16.16 28.40
C LEU A 14 7.56 -16.62 27.91
N CYS A 15 8.06 -16.08 26.79
CA CYS A 15 9.47 -16.13 26.42
C CYS A 15 10.10 -14.73 26.52
N VAL A 16 10.63 -14.44 27.70
CA VAL A 16 11.59 -13.35 27.96
C VAL A 16 12.99 -13.85 27.59
N PHE A 17 13.63 -13.25 26.59
CA PHE A 17 15.07 -13.33 26.32
C PHE A 17 15.48 -12.07 25.56
N ALA A 18 16.62 -11.42 25.76
CA ALA A 18 17.53 -11.23 26.88
C ALA A 18 18.35 -9.99 26.49
N LEU A 19 18.46 -9.01 27.38
CA LEU A 19 19.33 -7.84 27.25
C LEU A 19 20.80 -8.27 27.16
N VAL A 20 21.52 -7.81 26.13
CA VAL A 20 22.99 -7.74 26.17
C VAL A 20 23.41 -6.29 25.98
N LEU A 21 23.60 -5.63 27.12
CA LEU A 21 24.27 -4.34 27.27
C LEU A 21 25.79 -4.56 27.14
N GLY A 22 26.37 -4.12 26.02
CA GLY A 22 27.82 -4.03 25.87
C GLY A 22 28.33 -2.65 26.30
N THR A 23 28.66 -2.48 27.59
CA THR A 23 29.43 -1.34 28.07
C THR A 23 30.93 -1.63 27.92
N LEU A 24 31.59 -1.00 26.95
CA LEU A 24 33.05 -0.87 26.94
C LEU A 24 33.40 0.58 27.30
N ALA A 25 33.83 0.73 28.55
CA ALA A 25 34.53 1.91 29.03
C ALA A 25 35.92 1.97 28.36
N GLY A 26 36.23 3.11 27.76
CA GLY A 26 37.57 3.46 27.28
C GLY A 26 37.80 4.95 27.46
N CYS A 27 38.22 5.35 28.67
CA CYS A 27 38.80 6.67 28.93
C CYS A 27 40.29 6.64 28.58
N GLY A 28 40.76 7.59 27.79
CA GLY A 28 42.18 7.83 27.54
C GLY A 28 42.36 9.05 26.66
N GLY A 29 42.49 10.22 27.28
CA GLY A 29 42.76 11.48 26.59
C GLY A 29 44.24 11.69 26.28
N SER A 30 44.49 12.51 25.25
CA SER A 30 45.63 13.41 25.11
C SER A 30 45.32 14.40 23.98
N ASP A 31 45.28 15.69 24.32
CA ASP A 31 45.31 16.81 23.38
C ASP A 31 46.64 16.82 22.61
N ASN A 32 46.59 16.96 21.28
CA ASN A 32 47.64 17.63 20.53
C ASN A 32 47.07 18.31 19.28
N GLU A 33 47.42 19.58 19.16
CA GLU A 33 47.05 20.52 18.12
C GLU A 33 47.68 20.15 16.78
N GLY A 34 46.97 20.36 15.67
CA GLY A 34 47.59 20.26 14.35
C GLY A 34 46.61 20.16 13.19
N GLU A 35 46.50 21.28 12.47
CA GLU A 35 46.32 21.35 11.01
C GLU A 35 44.87 21.32 10.47
N GLN A 36 44.39 22.54 10.21
CA GLN A 36 43.32 22.87 9.27
C GLN A 36 43.58 22.18 7.92
N GLY A 37 42.77 21.18 7.61
CA GLY A 37 42.49 20.73 6.26
C GLY A 37 40.98 20.72 6.07
N ALA A 38 40.44 21.76 5.42
CA ALA A 38 39.03 21.83 5.06
C ALA A 38 38.66 20.64 4.17
N ASN A 39 37.82 19.76 4.68
CA ASN A 39 36.94 18.89 3.90
C ASN A 39 35.66 18.71 4.71
N GLU A 40 34.75 19.66 4.55
CA GLU A 40 33.35 19.47 4.90
C GLU A 40 32.84 18.25 4.11
N PRO A 41 32.24 17.23 4.73
CA PRO A 41 31.31 16.41 3.99
C PRO A 41 30.08 17.29 3.77
N THR A 42 30.01 17.89 2.58
CA THR A 42 28.76 18.36 2.01
C THR A 42 27.75 17.23 2.16
N ARG A 43 26.91 17.28 3.20
CA ARG A 43 25.66 16.55 3.22
C ARG A 43 24.81 17.25 2.18
N GLU A 44 24.91 16.75 0.95
CA GLU A 44 23.92 17.02 -0.08
C GLU A 44 22.53 16.80 0.56
N PRO A 45 21.58 17.72 0.35
CA PRO A 45 20.23 17.48 0.81
C PRO A 45 19.79 16.17 0.18
N VAL A 46 19.30 15.24 1.01
CA VAL A 46 18.54 14.10 0.53
C VAL A 46 17.40 14.71 -0.28
N GLU A 47 17.52 14.65 -1.60
CA GLU A 47 16.41 14.93 -2.49
C GLU A 47 15.34 13.92 -2.14
N GLU A 48 14.37 14.40 -1.35
CA GLU A 48 13.07 13.78 -1.23
C GLU A 48 12.56 13.68 -2.67
N THR A 49 12.75 12.51 -3.27
CA THR A 49 12.29 12.19 -4.62
C THR A 49 10.78 12.27 -4.55
N THR A 50 10.26 13.47 -4.79
CA THR A 50 8.89 13.68 -5.17
C THR A 50 8.76 12.92 -6.47
N VAL A 51 8.13 11.76 -6.41
CA VAL A 51 7.73 11.04 -7.62
C VAL A 51 6.77 11.99 -8.32
N GLU A 52 7.25 12.68 -9.35
CA GLU A 52 6.41 13.43 -10.27
C GLU A 52 5.58 12.39 -11.06
N THR A 53 4.53 11.88 -10.44
CA THR A 53 3.63 10.95 -11.10
C THR A 53 2.82 11.73 -12.10
N THR A 54 3.16 11.57 -13.38
CA THR A 54 2.43 12.19 -14.48
C THR A 54 1.10 11.43 -14.64
N PRO A 55 -0.06 12.10 -14.78
CA PRO A 55 -1.38 11.45 -14.92
C PRO A 55 -1.56 10.61 -16.19
N GLU A 56 -0.49 10.41 -16.97
CA GLU A 56 -0.43 9.49 -18.11
C GLU A 56 -0.31 8.03 -17.66
N ASP A 57 0.24 7.80 -16.45
CA ASP A 57 0.18 6.52 -15.77
C ASP A 57 -1.17 6.42 -15.04
N GLY A 58 -2.18 5.95 -15.76
CA GLY A 58 -3.56 5.81 -15.26
C GLY A 58 -3.66 5.06 -13.93
N VAL A 59 -4.77 5.31 -13.22
CA VAL A 59 -5.05 4.64 -11.94
C VAL A 59 -5.48 3.20 -12.19
N VAL A 60 -4.86 2.26 -11.48
CA VAL A 60 -5.13 0.82 -11.62
C VAL A 60 -5.61 0.26 -10.29
N VAL A 61 -6.62 -0.60 -10.33
CA VAL A 61 -7.00 -1.44 -9.19
C VAL A 61 -6.41 -2.84 -9.42
N ARG A 62 -5.54 -3.26 -8.52
CA ARG A 62 -4.89 -4.57 -8.58
C ARG A 62 -5.52 -5.51 -7.56
N VAL A 63 -5.96 -6.68 -8.00
CA VAL A 63 -6.46 -7.75 -7.13
C VAL A 63 -5.45 -8.89 -7.10
N SER A 64 -5.14 -9.38 -5.91
CA SER A 64 -4.24 -10.51 -5.69
C SER A 64 -4.70 -11.36 -4.50
N GLY A 65 -4.02 -12.46 -4.24
CA GLY A 65 -4.38 -13.33 -3.11
C GLY A 65 -3.88 -14.75 -3.31
N THR A 66 -4.55 -15.68 -2.64
CA THR A 66 -4.29 -17.11 -2.84
C THR A 66 -4.92 -17.56 -4.16
N PRO A 67 -4.18 -18.25 -5.04
CA PRO A 67 -4.73 -18.75 -6.31
C PRO A 67 -5.94 -19.66 -6.10
N GLY A 68 -6.98 -19.48 -6.93
CA GLY A 68 -8.24 -20.20 -6.84
C GLY A 68 -9.31 -19.54 -5.94
N THR A 69 -8.98 -18.42 -5.27
CA THR A 69 -9.99 -17.65 -4.53
C THR A 69 -11.00 -17.04 -5.48
N ILE A 70 -12.30 -17.36 -5.32
CA ILE A 70 -13.38 -16.76 -6.11
C ILE A 70 -13.87 -15.48 -5.42
N TYR A 71 -13.98 -14.39 -6.18
CA TYR A 71 -14.37 -13.09 -5.67
C TYR A 71 -15.32 -12.34 -6.62
N SER A 72 -16.09 -11.43 -6.02
CA SER A 72 -16.92 -10.45 -6.73
C SER A 72 -16.83 -9.11 -6.02
N GLY A 73 -17.12 -8.02 -6.72
CA GLY A 73 -17.09 -6.70 -6.12
C GLY A 73 -17.17 -5.56 -7.10
N THR A 74 -16.84 -4.37 -6.61
CA THR A 74 -16.92 -3.15 -7.39
C THR A 74 -15.73 -2.25 -7.16
N TYR A 75 -15.45 -1.45 -8.19
CA TYR A 75 -14.46 -0.38 -8.12
C TYR A 75 -14.94 0.82 -8.93
N GLY A 76 -14.61 2.03 -8.45
CA GLY A 76 -14.91 3.25 -9.19
C GLY A 76 -15.08 4.48 -8.31
N THR A 77 -15.45 5.57 -8.96
CA THR A 77 -15.74 6.86 -8.35
C THR A 77 -17.26 7.05 -8.22
N ALA A 78 -17.69 8.19 -7.68
CA ALA A 78 -19.10 8.56 -7.66
C ALA A 78 -19.70 8.76 -9.07
N THR A 79 -18.86 9.05 -10.07
CA THR A 79 -19.26 9.33 -11.45
C THR A 79 -19.29 8.09 -12.34
N GLY A 80 -18.63 7.00 -11.93
CA GLY A 80 -18.66 5.73 -12.64
C GLY A 80 -18.18 4.56 -11.77
N VAL A 81 -18.95 3.47 -11.76
CA VAL A 81 -18.66 2.24 -11.02
C VAL A 81 -18.64 1.07 -11.99
N GLN A 82 -17.62 0.22 -11.85
CA GLN A 82 -17.50 -1.05 -12.55
C GLN A 82 -17.73 -2.20 -11.58
N ALA A 83 -18.31 -3.29 -12.08
CA ALA A 83 -18.53 -4.52 -11.33
C ALA A 83 -17.68 -5.65 -11.90
N VAL A 84 -17.24 -6.53 -11.02
CA VAL A 84 -16.62 -7.81 -11.38
C VAL A 84 -17.41 -8.90 -10.67
N ASP A 85 -17.85 -9.88 -11.44
CA ASP A 85 -18.67 -10.98 -10.96
C ASP A 85 -17.94 -12.31 -11.14
N ASP A 86 -17.83 -13.08 -10.06
CA ASP A 86 -17.31 -14.44 -10.01
C ASP A 86 -15.95 -14.62 -10.71
N ALA A 87 -15.05 -13.66 -10.50
CA ALA A 87 -13.67 -13.75 -10.93
C ALA A 87 -12.87 -14.68 -10.01
N THR A 88 -11.75 -15.21 -10.52
CA THR A 88 -10.86 -16.10 -9.78
C THR A 88 -9.48 -15.49 -9.69
N VAL A 89 -8.86 -15.52 -8.50
CA VAL A 89 -7.47 -15.12 -8.33
C VAL A 89 -6.58 -16.14 -9.04
N GLU A 90 -5.83 -15.69 -10.03
CA GLU A 90 -4.86 -16.50 -10.76
C GLU A 90 -3.52 -16.60 -9.99
N THR A 91 -2.51 -17.21 -10.59
CA THR A 91 -1.16 -17.28 -9.99
C THR A 91 -0.47 -15.91 -9.86
N GLY A 92 -0.99 -14.90 -10.57
CA GLY A 92 -0.50 -13.52 -10.52
C GLY A 92 -1.64 -12.53 -10.26
N PRO A 93 -1.30 -11.26 -10.01
CA PRO A 93 -2.29 -10.21 -9.83
C PRO A 93 -3.11 -9.99 -11.10
N THR A 94 -4.36 -9.58 -10.92
CA THR A 94 -5.24 -9.10 -11.99
C THR A 94 -5.40 -7.59 -11.85
N ASP A 95 -5.15 -6.86 -12.93
CA ASP A 95 -5.21 -5.41 -12.97
C ASP A 95 -6.48 -4.94 -13.69
N TYR A 96 -7.16 -3.98 -13.09
CA TYR A 96 -8.35 -3.33 -13.61
C TYR A 96 -8.05 -1.85 -13.83
N GLU A 97 -8.12 -1.40 -15.08
CA GLU A 97 -7.98 0.01 -15.40
C GLU A 97 -9.18 0.78 -14.85
N VAL A 98 -8.89 1.87 -14.15
CA VAL A 98 -9.89 2.86 -13.77
C VAL A 98 -9.89 3.92 -14.86
N GLY A 99 -11.07 4.28 -15.35
CA GLY A 99 -11.21 5.44 -16.23
C GLY A 99 -10.71 6.72 -15.56
N ALA A 100 -10.73 7.83 -16.29
CA ALA A 100 -10.31 9.13 -15.75
C ALA A 100 -11.00 9.42 -14.41
N VAL A 101 -10.20 9.58 -13.35
CA VAL A 101 -10.69 10.03 -12.04
C VAL A 101 -10.99 11.52 -12.22
N GLY A 102 -12.28 11.88 -12.16
CA GLY A 102 -12.83 13.02 -12.86
C GLY A 102 -12.58 14.39 -12.24
N SER A 103 -11.96 14.47 -11.06
CA SER A 103 -11.57 15.70 -10.36
C SER A 103 -10.73 15.36 -9.12
N GLU A 104 -10.06 16.34 -8.55
CA GLU A 104 -9.28 16.22 -7.31
C GLU A 104 -10.15 15.81 -6.09
N ASP A 105 -11.44 16.11 -6.16
CA ASP A 105 -12.43 15.71 -5.16
C ASP A 105 -12.95 14.28 -5.33
N ASP A 106 -12.71 13.65 -6.49
CA ASP A 106 -13.21 12.30 -6.75
C ASP A 106 -12.46 11.28 -5.89
N ARG A 107 -13.26 10.48 -5.18
CA ARG A 107 -12.77 9.40 -4.34
C ARG A 107 -12.98 8.08 -5.05
N LEU A 108 -11.89 7.39 -5.35
CA LEU A 108 -11.91 6.01 -5.82
C LEU A 108 -12.17 5.09 -4.62
N ASN A 109 -13.17 4.23 -4.74
CA ASN A 109 -13.46 3.19 -3.75
C ASN A 109 -13.42 1.82 -4.43
N VAL A 110 -12.88 0.86 -3.70
CA VAL A 110 -12.73 -0.53 -4.13
C VAL A 110 -13.25 -1.43 -3.02
N SER A 111 -14.07 -2.41 -3.37
CA SER A 111 -14.59 -3.40 -2.45
C SER A 111 -14.78 -4.73 -3.16
N PHE A 112 -13.97 -5.72 -2.79
CA PHE A 112 -14.08 -7.09 -3.30
C PHE A 112 -14.28 -8.07 -2.14
N SER A 113 -15.19 -9.02 -2.32
CA SER A 113 -15.54 -10.03 -1.32
C SER A 113 -15.33 -11.42 -1.88
N LYS A 114 -14.88 -12.34 -1.03
CA LYS A 114 -14.86 -13.76 -1.36
C LYS A 114 -16.28 -14.31 -1.47
N THR A 115 -16.57 -15.06 -2.53
CA THR A 115 -17.91 -15.64 -2.77
C THR A 115 -18.04 -17.06 -2.23
N GLN A 116 -16.92 -17.68 -1.82
CA GLN A 116 -16.87 -19.00 -1.22
C GLN A 116 -16.19 -18.92 0.15
N PRO A 117 -16.63 -19.75 1.13
CA PRO A 117 -16.01 -19.80 2.44
C PRO A 117 -14.66 -20.52 2.39
N GLY A 118 -13.65 -19.95 3.03
CA GLY A 118 -12.38 -20.64 3.26
C GLY A 118 -11.26 -19.77 3.84
N GLY A 119 -10.10 -20.39 4.09
CA GLY A 119 -8.95 -19.72 4.72
C GLY A 119 -8.06 -18.92 3.75
N GLU A 120 -8.41 -18.91 2.47
CA GLU A 120 -7.70 -18.20 1.41
C GLU A 120 -7.74 -16.69 1.58
N SER A 121 -6.69 -16.03 1.10
CA SER A 121 -6.54 -14.58 1.15
C SER A 121 -7.04 -13.89 -0.11
N LEU A 122 -7.62 -12.70 0.06
CA LEU A 122 -7.95 -11.76 -1.00
C LEU A 122 -7.37 -10.39 -0.62
N ALA A 123 -6.66 -9.76 -1.55
CA ALA A 123 -6.04 -8.45 -1.38
C ALA A 123 -6.35 -7.54 -2.57
N VAL A 124 -6.46 -6.25 -2.28
CA VAL A 124 -6.75 -5.20 -3.26
C VAL A 124 -5.79 -4.05 -3.04
N GLU A 125 -5.26 -3.50 -4.12
CA GLU A 125 -4.36 -2.36 -4.13
C GLU A 125 -4.86 -1.32 -5.14
N ILE A 126 -4.73 -0.05 -4.80
CA ILE A 126 -4.90 1.06 -5.75
C ILE A 126 -3.50 1.53 -6.12
N LEU A 127 -3.19 1.52 -7.41
CA LEU A 127 -1.88 1.89 -7.95
C LEU A 127 -1.98 3.18 -8.75
N VAL A 128 -0.99 4.05 -8.61
CA VAL A 128 -0.80 5.27 -9.40
C VAL A 128 0.67 5.33 -9.80
N GLY A 129 1.00 5.45 -11.09
CA GLY A 129 2.40 5.31 -11.53
C GLY A 129 3.00 3.92 -11.26
N GLY A 130 2.15 2.89 -11.12
CA GLY A 130 2.56 1.54 -10.72
C GLY A 130 2.88 1.37 -9.23
N GLU A 131 2.80 2.41 -8.41
CA GLU A 131 3.05 2.37 -6.98
C GLU A 131 1.74 2.27 -6.18
N ALA A 132 1.72 1.43 -5.13
CA ALA A 132 0.54 1.23 -4.31
C ALA A 132 0.30 2.40 -3.35
N VAL A 133 -0.76 3.17 -3.61
CA VAL A 133 -1.17 4.34 -2.80
C VAL A 133 -2.23 3.98 -1.74
N ALA A 134 -2.91 2.84 -1.89
CA ALA A 134 -3.83 2.30 -0.89
C ALA A 134 -3.91 0.78 -1.01
N ARG A 135 -4.16 0.09 0.10
CA ARG A 135 -4.25 -1.38 0.16
C ARG A 135 -5.29 -1.84 1.17
N GLY A 136 -5.94 -2.96 0.86
CA GLY A 136 -6.77 -3.72 1.80
C GLY A 136 -6.62 -5.22 1.57
N GLU A 137 -6.80 -6.01 2.62
CA GLU A 137 -6.70 -7.47 2.53
C GLU A 137 -7.60 -8.16 3.55
N THR A 138 -7.93 -9.42 3.27
CA THR A 138 -8.73 -10.26 4.16
C THR A 138 -8.37 -11.74 4.00
N SER A 139 -8.47 -12.48 5.10
CA SER A 139 -8.40 -13.95 5.14
C SER A 139 -9.57 -14.57 5.92
N ALA A 140 -10.58 -13.78 6.25
CA ALA A 140 -11.79 -14.28 6.90
C ALA A 140 -12.58 -15.15 5.92
N GLU A 141 -13.34 -16.15 6.39
CA GLU A 141 -14.00 -17.15 5.52
C GLU A 141 -14.78 -16.54 4.36
N LEU A 142 -15.60 -15.53 4.63
CA LEU A 142 -16.30 -14.72 3.61
C LEU A 142 -15.90 -13.25 3.74
N GLY A 143 -14.58 -13.03 3.78
CA GLY A 143 -13.99 -11.71 3.99
C GLY A 143 -14.21 -10.74 2.84
N VAL A 144 -14.11 -9.44 3.17
CA VAL A 144 -14.12 -8.33 2.20
C VAL A 144 -12.80 -7.57 2.31
N ALA A 145 -12.14 -7.33 1.18
CA ALA A 145 -10.98 -6.48 1.04
C ALA A 145 -11.42 -5.14 0.44
N THR A 146 -11.09 -4.04 1.12
CA THR A 146 -11.49 -2.70 0.71
C THR A 146 -10.30 -1.75 0.66
N ALA A 147 -10.28 -0.88 -0.34
CA ALA A 147 -9.30 0.20 -0.44
C ALA A 147 -10.01 1.47 -0.92
N SER A 148 -9.47 2.62 -0.53
CA SER A 148 -10.05 3.91 -0.87
C SER A 148 -8.95 4.95 -0.99
N TRP A 149 -9.01 5.74 -2.05
CA TRP A 149 -8.00 6.74 -2.36
C TRP A 149 -8.63 7.99 -2.97
N ARG A 150 -8.00 9.14 -2.74
CA ARG A 150 -8.34 10.43 -3.34
C ARG A 150 -7.04 11.04 -3.84
N ALA A 151 -7.10 11.65 -5.03
CA ALA A 151 -5.96 12.38 -5.58
C ALA A 151 -5.56 13.53 -4.64
N PRO A 152 -4.26 13.74 -4.37
CA PRO A 152 -3.83 14.94 -3.67
C PRO A 152 -4.11 16.18 -4.52
N GLU A 153 -4.39 17.29 -3.85
CA GLU A 153 -4.59 18.60 -4.50
C GLU A 153 -3.34 18.97 -5.32
N GLY A 154 -3.53 19.39 -6.57
CA GLY A 154 -2.50 19.72 -7.55
C GLY A 154 -1.92 18.54 -8.33
N ALA A 155 -2.33 17.29 -8.06
CA ALA A 155 -1.78 16.10 -8.74
C ALA A 155 -2.27 15.94 -10.18
N LEU A 156 -3.40 16.58 -10.53
CA LEU A 156 -3.97 16.57 -11.87
C LEU A 156 -3.73 17.95 -12.52
N GLN A 157 -2.47 18.31 -12.76
CA GLN A 157 -2.20 19.57 -13.46
C GLN A 157 -2.82 19.54 -14.85
N GLU A 158 -3.69 20.51 -15.12
CA GLU A 158 -4.30 20.75 -16.42
C GLU A 158 -3.21 20.75 -17.50
N GLN A 159 -3.47 20.01 -18.58
CA GLN A 159 -2.70 20.10 -19.81
C GLN A 159 -2.71 21.57 -20.27
N THR A 160 -1.67 22.32 -19.92
CA THR A 160 -1.49 23.67 -20.43
C THR A 160 -1.09 23.53 -21.88
N LEU A 161 -2.12 23.53 -22.74
CA LEU A 161 -1.98 23.67 -24.19
C LEU A 161 -0.96 24.80 -24.45
N PRO A 162 0.14 24.57 -25.18
CA PRO A 162 1.10 25.62 -25.45
C PRO A 162 0.38 26.72 -26.20
N LYS A 163 0.33 27.91 -25.58
CA LYS A 163 -0.23 29.12 -26.17
C LYS A 163 0.51 29.36 -27.48
N GLU A 164 -0.16 29.05 -28.59
CA GLU A 164 0.34 29.30 -29.93
C GLU A 164 0.77 30.77 -29.98
N ARG A 165 2.08 31.01 -30.12
CA ARG A 165 2.59 32.37 -30.24
C ARG A 165 2.20 32.86 -31.63
N GLU A 166 1.05 33.53 -31.73
CA GLU A 166 0.73 34.37 -32.87
C GLU A 166 1.87 35.40 -33.04
N LYS A 167 2.38 35.46 -34.27
CA LYS A 167 3.57 36.20 -34.68
C LYS A 167 3.19 37.52 -35.33
#